data_AF-X1GHK7-F1
#
_entry.id   AF-X1GHK7-F1
#
_cell.length_a   1.000
_cell.length_b   1.000
_cell.length_c   1.000
_cell.angle_alpha   90.00
_cell.angle_beta   90.00
_cell.angle_gamma   90.00
#
_symmetry.space_group_name_H-M   'P 1'
#
loop_
_entity.id
_entity.type
_entity.pdbx_description
1 polymer ?
#
loop_
_entity_poly.entity_id
_entity_poly.type
_entity_poly.pdbx_seq_one_letter_code
_entity_poly.pdbx_strand_id
1 'polypeptide(L)' 'KPRNLSGRTGRGDTCFSAYITERLNKGVEEALLFAVALVSFKMEKPGPFKGTREEVEDYIKKYY' A
#
# COMPACT_ATOMS: atom_id res chain seq x y z
N LYS A 1 -7.37 -6.49 3.48
CA LYS A 1 -8.22 -6.61 2.25
C LYS A 1 -8.86 -5.24 1.97
N PRO A 2 -8.82 -4.70 0.74
CA PRO A 2 -9.33 -3.36 0.44
C PRO A 2 -10.84 -3.26 0.69
N ARG A 3 -11.28 -2.14 1.27
CA ARG A 3 -12.69 -1.94 1.63
C ARG A 3 -13.60 -1.70 0.42
N ASN A 4 -13.03 -1.21 -0.69
CA ASN A 4 -13.68 -1.12 -2.00
C ASN A 4 -12.60 -1.17 -3.11
N LEU A 5 -13.03 -1.26 -4.39
CA LEU A 5 -12.13 -1.35 -5.56
C LEU A 5 -12.32 -0.19 -6.56
N SER A 6 -12.83 0.95 -6.09
CA SER A 6 -13.08 2.12 -6.93
C SER A 6 -11.80 2.72 -7.50
N GLY A 7 -10.69 2.63 -6.76
CA GLY A 7 -9.36 3.15 -7.10
C GLY A 7 -8.41 2.16 -7.78
N ARG A 8 -8.92 1.23 -8.59
CA ARG A 8 -8.11 0.12 -9.14
C ARG A 8 -6.97 0.54 -10.08
N THR A 9 -7.08 1.71 -10.72
CA THR A 9 -6.11 2.17 -11.72
C THR A 9 -4.78 2.57 -11.08
N GLY A 10 -3.67 2.08 -11.64
CA GLY A 10 -2.31 2.27 -11.11
C GLY A 10 -1.98 1.41 -9.88
N ARG A 11 -2.79 0.38 -9.56
CA ARG A 11 -2.52 -0.51 -8.42
C ARG A 11 -1.20 -1.27 -8.55
N GLY A 12 -0.84 -1.68 -9.77
CA GLY A 12 0.37 -2.45 -10.05
C GLY A 12 1.61 -1.61 -9.77
N ASP A 13 1.67 -0.44 -10.39
CA ASP A 13 2.75 0.53 -10.18
C ASP A 13 2.90 0.88 -8.70
N THR A 14 1.78 1.11 -8.01
CA THR A 14 1.75 1.42 -6.59
C THR A 14 2.31 0.26 -5.75
N CYS A 15 1.88 -0.98 -6.02
CA CYS A 15 2.33 -2.17 -5.30
C CYS A 15 3.82 -2.46 -5.51
N PHE A 16 4.27 -2.45 -6.77
CA PHE A 16 5.67 -2.75 -7.08
C PHE A 16 6.60 -1.65 -6.59
N SER A 17 6.26 -0.37 -6.80
CA SER A 17 7.04 0.76 -6.28
C SER A 17 7.18 0.68 -4.76
N ALA A 18 6.08 0.41 -4.04
CA ALA A 18 6.13 0.25 -2.60
C ALA A 18 7.03 -0.93 -2.17
N TYR A 19 6.86 -2.09 -2.80
CA TYR A 19 7.64 -3.28 -2.45
C TYR A 19 9.14 -3.09 -2.68
N ILE A 20 9.54 -2.60 -3.87
CA ILE A 20 10.97 -2.42 -4.18
C ILE A 20 11.60 -1.34 -3.30
N THR A 21 10.88 -0.27 -2.98
CA THR A 21 11.37 0.77 -2.07
C THR A 21 11.55 0.25 -0.66
N GLU A 22 10.59 -0.52 -0.12
CA GLU A 22 10.75 -1.10 1.22
C GLU A 22 11.88 -2.14 1.26
N ARG A 23 12.06 -2.93 0.19
CA ARG A 23 13.14 -3.93 0.10
C ARG A 23 14.54 -3.35 0.11
N LEU A 24 14.71 -2.04 -0.08
CA LEU A 24 16.01 -1.38 0.10
C LEU A 24 16.53 -1.50 1.54
N ASN A 25 15.63 -1.52 2.53
CA ASN A 25 16.01 -1.47 3.95
C ASN A 25 15.31 -2.51 4.84
N LYS A 26 14.25 -3.18 4.36
CA LYS A 26 13.40 -4.07 5.16
C LYS A 26 13.40 -5.50 4.65
N GLY A 27 13.07 -6.47 5.51
CA GLY A 27 12.91 -7.87 5.13
C GLY A 27 11.78 -8.11 4.14
N VAL A 28 11.70 -9.33 3.58
CA VAL A 28 10.65 -9.69 2.61
C VAL A 28 9.25 -9.54 3.21
N GLU A 29 9.03 -10.06 4.42
CA GLU A 29 7.73 -10.03 5.10
C GLU A 29 7.27 -8.59 5.39
N GLU A 30 8.15 -7.76 5.95
CA GLU A 30 7.86 -6.36 6.27
C GLU A 30 7.57 -5.54 5.00
N ALA A 31 8.35 -5.75 3.94
CA ALA A 31 8.15 -5.08 2.66
C ALA A 31 6.83 -5.50 2.00
N LEU A 32 6.49 -6.79 2.06
CA LEU A 32 5.22 -7.29 1.55
C LEU A 32 4.04 -6.70 2.33
N LEU A 33 4.09 -6.71 3.66
CA LEU A 33 3.04 -6.17 4.51
C LEU A 33 2.75 -4.70 4.15
N PHE A 34 3.79 -3.88 4.03
CA PHE A 34 3.64 -2.48 3.68
C PHE A 34 3.09 -2.29 2.27
N ALA A 35 3.61 -3.01 1.26
CA ALA A 35 3.13 -2.90 -0.11
C ALA A 35 1.64 -3.32 -0.25
N VAL A 36 1.25 -4.41 0.44
CA VAL A 36 -0.13 -4.93 0.45
C VAL A 36 -1.08 -3.95 1.16
N ALA A 37 -0.65 -3.35 2.26
CA ALA A 37 -1.44 -2.33 2.96
C ALA A 37 -1.60 -1.06 2.13
N LEU A 38 -0.50 -0.54 1.56
CA LEU A 38 -0.51 0.66 0.74
C LEU A 38 -1.40 0.49 -0.49
N VAL A 39 -1.28 -0.62 -1.23
CA VAL A 39 -2.13 -0.87 -2.40
C VAL A 39 -3.59 -1.07 -2.00
N SER A 40 -3.87 -1.70 -0.84
CA SER A 40 -5.22 -1.84 -0.33
C SER A 40 -5.84 -0.47 -0.05
N PHE A 41 -5.09 0.43 0.60
CA PHE A 41 -5.55 1.77 0.91
C PHE A 41 -5.74 2.63 -0.35
N LYS A 42 -4.78 2.57 -1.28
CA LYS A 42 -4.88 3.19 -2.61
C LYS A 42 -6.16 2.80 -3.34
N MET A 43 -6.53 1.52 -3.33
CA MET A 43 -7.70 1.04 -4.08
C MET A 43 -9.04 1.59 -3.56
N GLU A 44 -9.07 2.22 -2.39
CA GLU A 44 -10.29 2.78 -1.80
C GLU A 44 -10.70 4.14 -2.39
N LYS A 45 -9.80 4.84 -3.08
CA LYS A 45 -10.03 6.16 -3.69
C LYS A 45 -9.54 6.20 -5.15
N PRO A 46 -10.34 6.72 -6.10
CA PRO A 46 -9.89 6.96 -7.47
C PRO A 46 -8.71 7.95 -7.56
N GLY A 47 -7.88 7.78 -8.59
CA GLY A 47 -6.72 8.64 -8.86
C GLY A 47 -5.44 8.20 -8.15
N PRO A 48 -4.32 8.93 -8.28
CA PRO A 48 -3.03 8.61 -7.65
C PRO A 48 -3.13 8.47 -6.12
N PHE A 49 -2.23 7.67 -5.52
CA PHE A 49 -2.11 7.68 -4.06
C PHE A 49 -1.55 9.05 -3.63
N LYS A 50 -2.16 9.66 -2.61
CA LYS A 50 -1.76 10.97 -2.07
C LYS A 50 -1.51 10.94 -0.56
N GLY A 51 -1.51 9.76 0.04
CA GLY A 51 -1.31 9.60 1.48
C GLY A 51 0.17 9.55 1.87
N THR A 52 0.42 9.56 3.17
CA THR A 52 1.77 9.49 3.75
C THR A 52 2.13 8.07 4.20
N ARG A 53 3.38 7.88 4.62
CA ARG A 53 3.84 6.61 5.19
C ARG A 53 3.13 6.29 6.50
N GLU A 54 2.96 7.29 7.36
CA GLU A 54 2.30 7.17 8.66
C GLU A 54 0.85 6.71 8.49
N GLU A 55 0.13 7.25 7.51
CA GLU A 55 -1.24 6.80 7.21
C GLU A 55 -1.29 5.34 6.76
N VAL A 56 -0.28 4.85 6.04
CA VAL A 56 -0.17 3.43 5.67
C VAL A 56 0.14 2.58 6.88
N GLU A 57 1.03 3.04 7.78
CA GLU A 57 1.36 2.32 9.02
C GLU A 57 0.16 2.24 9.97
N ASP A 58 -0.62 3.31 10.07
CA ASP A 58 -1.88 3.29 10.82
C ASP A 58 -2.93 2.40 10.15
N TYR A 59 -2.95 2.35 8.82
CA TYR A 59 -3.78 1.40 8.08
C TYR A 59 -3.36 -0.06 8.36
N ILE A 60 -2.06 -0.35 8.46
CA ILE A 60 -1.56 -1.66 8.88
C ILE A 60 -2.09 -1.99 10.27
N LYS A 61 -1.78 -1.18 11.29
CA LYS A 61 -2.21 -1.41 12.68
C LYS A 61 -3.72 -1.66 12.83
N LYS A 62 -4.53 -1.02 11.97
CA LYS A 62 -5.98 -1.10 12.04
C LYS A 62 -6.56 -2.35 11.34
N TYR A 63 -5.87 -2.92 10.36
CA TYR A 63 -6.45 -3.92 9.44
C TYR A 63 -5.59 -5.15 9.17
N TYR A 64 -4.36 -5.21 9.69
CA TYR A 64 -3.41 -6.30 9.56
C TYR A 64 -2.75 -6.59 10.91
#